data_AF-A0A0Q8EHX2-F1
#
_entry.id   AF-A0A0Q8EHX2-F1
#
_cell.length_a   1.000
_cell.length_b   1.000
_cell.length_c   1.000
_cell.angle_alpha   90.00
_cell.angle_beta   90.00
_cell.angle_gamma   90.00
#
_symmetry.space_group_name_H-M   'P 1'
#
loop_
_entity.id
_entity.type
_entity.pdbx_description
1 polymer ?
#
loop_
_entity_poly.entity_id
_entity_poly.type
_entity_poly.pdbx_seq_one_letter_code
_entity_poly.pdbx_strand_id
1 'polypeptide(L)'
;MPVSLDKATDYLCLSEAARDLGVSRATVTNWHQRHDDFPEVQTLGGMSYLKRGELYAWLDAGNRWETIRKRQALAAQRKPRVRSDVDQIRELIAKHESALLRLNRELRRALNSQKV
;
A
#
# COMPACT_ATOMS: atom_id res chain seq x y z
N MET A 1 17.53 -9.85 32.96
CA MET A 1 16.49 -9.29 32.09
C MET A 1 15.63 -10.45 31.62
N PRO A 2 14.34 -10.53 31.95
CA PRO A 2 13.51 -11.68 31.60
C PRO A 2 13.21 -11.67 30.11
N VAL A 3 13.39 -12.83 29.47
CA VAL A 3 13.05 -13.07 28.07
C VAL A 3 11.54 -13.22 27.99
N SER A 4 10.83 -12.25 27.42
CA SER A 4 9.39 -12.36 27.19
C SER A 4 9.13 -13.43 26.12
N LEU A 5 8.74 -14.62 26.60
CA LEU A 5 8.14 -15.71 25.85
C LEU A 5 6.66 -15.39 25.56
N ASP A 6 6.40 -14.42 24.68
CA ASP A 6 5.07 -14.35 24.06
C ASP A 6 5.05 -15.35 22.90
N LYS A 7 4.41 -16.50 23.15
CA LYS A 7 4.15 -17.57 22.16
C LYS A 7 3.29 -17.03 21.01
N ALA A 8 3.90 -16.37 20.03
CA ALA A 8 3.25 -15.95 18.80
C ALA A 8 3.51 -17.02 17.72
N THR A 9 2.58 -17.99 17.63
CA THR A 9 2.39 -19.01 16.59
C THR A 9 3.61 -19.31 15.70
N ASP A 10 4.13 -20.55 15.74
CA ASP A 10 5.21 -21.00 14.86
C ASP A 10 4.93 -20.77 13.37
N TYR A 11 3.67 -20.55 13.01
CA TYR A 11 3.20 -20.27 11.67
C TYR A 11 2.74 -18.82 11.51
N LEU A 12 3.13 -18.22 10.39
CA LEU A 12 2.68 -16.93 9.89
C LEU A 12 1.83 -17.13 8.66
N CYS A 13 0.69 -16.45 8.56
CA CYS A 13 0.08 -16.30 7.24
C CYS A 13 0.92 -15.37 6.37
N LEU A 14 0.84 -15.51 5.04
CA LEU A 14 1.65 -14.69 4.12
C LEU A 14 1.45 -13.17 4.31
N SER A 15 0.25 -12.75 4.74
CA SER A 15 -0.04 -11.34 5.03
C SER A 15 0.66 -10.83 6.28
N GLU A 16 0.80 -11.67 7.31
CA GLU A 16 1.52 -11.35 8.54
C GLU A 16 3.03 -11.33 8.28
N ALA A 17 3.56 -12.32 7.56
CA ALA A 17 4.96 -12.33 7.14
C ALA A 17 5.32 -11.07 6.34
N ALA A 18 4.45 -10.66 5.41
CA ALA A 18 4.65 -9.44 4.65
C ALA A 18 4.67 -8.18 5.55
N ARG A 19 3.76 -8.11 6.53
CA ARG A 19 3.70 -7.01 7.50
C ARG A 19 4.97 -6.95 8.36
N ASP A 20 5.39 -8.08 8.91
CA ASP A 20 6.57 -8.19 9.78
C ASP A 20 7.85 -7.76 9.03
N LEU A 21 7.94 -8.10 7.74
CA LEU A 21 9.08 -7.77 6.89
C LEU A 21 9.00 -6.39 6.23
N GLY A 22 7.88 -5.68 6.38
CA GLY A 22 7.63 -4.39 5.72
C GLY A 22 7.67 -4.50 4.18
N VAL A 23 7.13 -5.58 3.62
CA VAL A 23 6.99 -5.82 2.18
C VAL A 23 5.53 -6.08 1.81
N SER A 24 5.21 -6.18 0.52
CA SER A 24 3.85 -6.55 0.09
C SER A 24 3.64 -8.07 0.17
N ARG A 25 2.39 -8.51 0.41
CA ARG A 25 2.01 -9.94 0.32
C ARG A 25 2.43 -10.56 -1.02
N ALA A 26 2.24 -9.82 -2.12
CA ALA A 26 2.67 -10.24 -3.45
C ALA A 26 4.18 -10.47 -3.56
N THR A 27 5.00 -9.74 -2.79
CA THR A 27 6.44 -9.97 -2.72
C THR A 27 6.74 -11.34 -2.11
N VAL A 28 6.07 -11.69 -1.02
CA VAL A 28 6.23 -12.99 -0.36
C VAL A 28 5.74 -14.13 -1.27
N THR A 29 4.60 -13.94 -1.94
CA THR A 29 4.09 -14.90 -2.94
C THR A 29 5.08 -15.09 -4.10
N ASN A 30 5.67 -14.00 -4.60
CA ASN A 30 6.68 -14.08 -5.65
C ASN A 30 7.95 -14.79 -5.19
N TRP A 31 8.32 -14.69 -3.91
CA TRP A 31 9.46 -15.45 -3.39
C TRP A 31 9.18 -16.95 -3.43
N HIS A 32 8.02 -17.37 -2.91
CA HIS A 32 7.58 -18.76 -2.98
C HIS A 32 7.53 -19.31 -4.41
N GLN A 33 7.15 -18.49 -5.39
CA GLN A 33 7.06 -18.93 -6.79
C GLN A 33 8.39 -18.98 -7.54
N ARG A 34 9.43 -18.26 -7.07
CA ARG A 34 10.68 -18.04 -7.83
C ARG A 34 11.92 -18.62 -7.17
N HIS A 35 11.80 -19.07 -5.92
CA HIS A 35 12.91 -19.60 -5.15
C HIS A 35 12.52 -21.00 -4.70
N ASP A 36 13.19 -22.01 -5.27
CA ASP A 36 12.95 -23.41 -4.93
C ASP A 36 13.36 -23.75 -3.49
N ASP A 37 14.23 -22.93 -2.89
CA ASP A 37 14.67 -23.03 -1.49
C ASP A 37 13.76 -22.26 -0.52
N PHE A 38 12.67 -21.66 -0.99
CA PHE A 38 11.74 -20.93 -0.14
C PHE A 38 11.01 -21.90 0.82
N PRO A 39 10.74 -21.48 2.08
CA PRO A 39 10.02 -22.31 3.04
C PRO A 39 8.67 -22.82 2.55
N GLU A 40 8.33 -24.03 2.96
CA GLU A 40 7.07 -24.67 2.54
C GLU A 40 5.85 -23.86 2.99
N VAL A 41 4.91 -23.68 2.06
CA VAL A 41 3.66 -22.95 2.31
C VAL A 41 2.49 -23.93 2.37
N GLN A 42 1.85 -23.99 3.53
CA GLN A 42 0.66 -24.81 3.78
C GLN A 42 -0.61 -23.98 3.57
N THR A 43 -1.59 -24.53 2.84
CA THR A 43 -2.87 -23.85 2.61
C THR A 43 -3.97 -24.48 3.47
N LEU A 44 -4.56 -23.68 4.36
CA LEU A 44 -5.60 -24.08 5.31
C LEU A 44 -6.74 -23.05 5.27
N GLY A 45 -7.96 -23.51 4.98
CA GLY A 45 -9.14 -22.62 4.97
C GLY A 45 -9.04 -21.44 3.98
N GLY A 46 -8.34 -21.61 2.86
CA GLY A 46 -8.11 -20.55 1.87
C GLY A 46 -7.02 -19.54 2.25
N MET A 47 -6.37 -19.72 3.40
CA MET A 47 -5.23 -18.93 3.83
C MET A 47 -3.93 -19.73 3.69
N SER A 48 -2.85 -19.04 3.32
CA SER A 48 -1.52 -19.64 3.14
C SER A 48 -0.64 -19.28 4.32
N TYR A 49 -0.04 -20.31 4.93
CA TYR A 49 0.79 -20.24 6.12
C TYR A 49 2.17 -20.79 5.85
N LEU A 50 3.18 -20.26 6.52
CA LEU A 50 4.55 -20.75 6.51
C LEU A 50 5.12 -20.71 7.92
N LYS A 51 6.16 -21.49 8.20
CA LYS A 51 6.80 -21.41 9.51
C LYS A 51 7.65 -20.16 9.64
N ARG A 52 7.46 -19.43 10.73
CA ARG A 52 8.23 -18.24 11.08
C ARG A 52 9.72 -18.54 11.09
N GLY A 53 10.16 -19.57 11.82
CA GLY A 53 11.59 -19.90 11.93
C GLY A 53 12.27 -20.17 10.59
N GLU A 54 11.61 -20.93 9.71
CA GLU A 54 12.15 -21.26 8.38
C GLU A 54 12.23 -20.03 7.46
N LEU A 55 11.26 -19.12 7.53
CA LEU A 55 11.32 -17.85 6.80
C LEU A 55 12.51 -16.98 7.21
N TYR A 56 12.73 -16.82 8.51
CA TYR A 56 13.84 -16.00 8.99
C TYR A 56 15.19 -16.66 8.68
N ALA A 57 15.31 -17.98 8.84
CA ALA A 57 16.51 -18.71 8.42
C ALA A 57 16.78 -18.58 6.92
N TRP A 58 15.75 -18.65 6.07
CA TRP A 58 15.87 -18.44 4.64
C TRP A 58 16.31 -17.00 4.30
N LEU A 59 15.80 -16.00 5.02
CA LEU A 59 16.21 -14.59 4.85
C LEU A 59 17.65 -14.34 5.32
N ASP A 60 18.07 -14.99 6.41
CA ASP A 60 19.43 -14.95 6.94
C ASP A 60 20.42 -15.65 6.01
N ALA A 61 19.95 -16.65 5.26
CA ALA A 61 20.73 -17.21 4.17
C ALA A 61 20.89 -16.14 3.06
N GLY A 62 22.11 -15.65 2.90
CA GLY A 62 22.50 -14.74 1.82
C GLY A 62 22.12 -13.26 2.04
N ASN A 63 22.06 -12.49 0.94
CA ASN A 63 21.87 -11.03 0.96
C ASN A 63 20.40 -10.58 0.86
N ARG A 64 19.45 -11.41 1.31
CA ARG A 64 18.00 -11.16 1.15
C ARG A 64 17.53 -10.01 2.03
N TRP A 65 18.01 -9.91 3.27
CA TRP A 65 17.76 -8.76 4.14
C TRP A 65 18.21 -7.44 3.52
N GLU A 66 19.37 -7.43 2.88
CA GLU A 66 19.88 -6.23 2.24
C GLU A 66 19.01 -5.80 1.05
N THR A 67 18.48 -6.78 0.30
CA THR A 67 17.51 -6.53 -0.78
C THR A 67 16.22 -5.91 -0.25
N ILE A 68 15.70 -6.39 0.90
CA ILE A 68 14.53 -5.82 1.56
C ILE A 68 14.80 -4.36 1.98
N ARG A 69 15.92 -4.12 2.66
CA ARG A 69 16.32 -2.76 3.11
C ARG A 69 16.47 -1.79 1.94
N LYS A 70 17.11 -2.21 0.84
CA LYS A 70 17.26 -1.38 -0.38
C LYS A 70 15.91 -0.99 -0.97
N ARG A 71 14.96 -1.93 -1.04
CA ARG A 71 13.60 -1.65 -1.53
C ARG A 71 12.83 -0.70 -0.60
N GLN A 72 12.94 -0.89 0.71
CA GLN A 72 12.33 0.00 1.68
C GLN A 72 12.91 1.42 1.60
N ALA A 73 14.23 1.55 1.47
CA ALA A 73 14.88 2.84 1.27
C ALA A 73 14.41 3.53 -0.01
N LEU A 74 14.29 2.79 -1.12
CA LEU A 74 13.75 3.32 -2.37
C LEU A 74 12.27 3.74 -2.23
N ALA A 75 11.46 2.97 -1.50
CA ALA A 75 10.07 3.31 -1.23
C ALA A 75 9.95 4.58 -0.38
N ALA A 76 10.81 4.76 0.63
CA ALA A 76 10.85 5.96 1.45
C ALA A 76 11.29 7.21 0.66
N GLN A 77 12.14 7.04 -0.35
CA GLN A 77 12.58 8.14 -1.23
C GLN A 77 11.52 8.55 -2.25
N ARG A 78 10.52 7.70 -2.54
CA ARG A 78 9.41 8.06 -3.43
C ARG A 78 8.54 9.10 -2.73
N LYS A 79 8.53 10.33 -3.26
CA LYS A 79 7.61 11.39 -2.80
C LYS A 79 6.17 10.86 -2.84
N PRO A 80 5.36 11.11 -1.80
CA PRO A 80 3.95 10.74 -1.83
C PRO A 80 3.28 11.45 -3.01
N ARG A 81 2.64 10.67 -3.89
CA ARG A 81 1.90 11.16 -5.08
C ARG A 81 0.76 12.13 -4.75
N VAL A 82 0.40 12.22 -3.47
CA VAL A 82 -0.76 12.95 -2.93
C VAL A 82 -0.74 14.45 -3.26
N ARG A 83 0.43 15.08 -3.44
CA ARG A 83 0.48 16.54 -3.66
C ARG A 83 -0.02 16.98 -5.04
N SER A 84 0.27 16.20 -6.08
CA SER A 84 -0.13 16.53 -7.46
C SER A 84 -1.65 16.42 -7.65
N ASP A 85 -2.26 15.39 -7.05
CA ASP A 85 -3.69 15.12 -7.20
C ASP A 85 -4.53 16.16 -6.43
N VAL A 86 -4.07 16.61 -5.26
CA VAL A 86 -4.79 17.62 -4.46
C VAL A 86 -4.82 18.98 -5.15
N ASP A 87 -3.71 19.42 -5.74
CA ASP A 87 -3.67 20.69 -6.46
C ASP A 87 -4.51 20.63 -7.74
N GLN A 88 -4.50 19.48 -8.44
CA GLN A 88 -5.36 19.25 -9.59
C GLN A 88 -6.85 19.22 -9.23
N ILE A 89 -7.22 18.62 -8.09
CA ILE A 89 -8.59 18.64 -7.55
C ILE A 89 -9.01 20.07 -7.20
N ARG A 90 -8.14 20.86 -6.56
CA ARG A 90 -8.41 22.26 -6.24
C ARG A 90 -8.65 23.10 -7.49
N GLU A 91 -7.84 22.89 -8.52
CA GLU A 91 -7.99 23.58 -9.81
C GLU A 91 -9.32 23.21 -10.50
N LEU A 92 -9.70 21.94 -10.47
CA LEU A 92 -11.00 21.47 -10.96
C LEU A 92 -12.17 22.11 -10.19
N ILE A 93 -12.09 22.19 -8.86
CA ILE A 93 -13.12 22.82 -8.03
C ILE A 93 -13.28 24.31 -8.40
N ALA A 94 -12.17 25.06 -8.46
CA ALA A 94 -12.20 26.48 -8.80
C ALA A 94 -12.81 26.75 -10.19
N LYS A 95 -12.53 25.87 -11.16
CA LYS A 95 -13.12 25.94 -12.50
C LYS A 95 -14.65 25.70 -12.48
N HIS A 96 -15.12 24.73 -11.70
CA HIS A 96 -16.55 24.45 -11.56
C HIS A 96 -17.30 25.60 -10.87
N GLU A 97 -16.73 26.14 -9.79
CA GLU A 97 -17.32 27.28 -9.08
C GLU A 97 -17.48 28.50 -10.00
N SER A 98 -16.46 28.79 -10.81
CA SER A 98 -16.49 29.88 -11.79
C SER A 98 -17.59 29.67 -12.84
N ALA A 99 -17.80 28.44 -13.30
CA ALA A 99 -18.85 28.11 -14.26
C ALA A 99 -20.26 28.28 -13.65
N LEU A 100 -20.46 27.84 -12.41
CA LEU A 100 -21.73 28.02 -11.69
C LEU A 100 -22.04 29.50 -11.46
N LEU A 101 -21.05 30.31 -11.08
CA LEU A 101 -21.22 31.75 -10.92
C LEU A 101 -21.55 32.46 -12.23
N ARG A 102 -21.01 31.98 -13.35
CA ARG A 102 -21.36 32.50 -14.69
C ARG A 102 -22.81 32.17 -15.03
N LEU A 103 -23.22 30.91 -14.91
CA LEU A 103 -24.59 30.47 -15.18
C LEU A 103 -25.61 31.23 -14.31
N ASN A 104 -25.32 31.41 -13.02
CA ASN A 104 -26.21 32.14 -12.11
C ASN A 104 -26.40 33.61 -12.57
N ARG A 105 -25.33 34.27 -13.02
CA ARG A 105 -25.42 35.64 -13.58
C ARG A 105 -26.26 35.68 -14.86
N GLU A 106 -26.08 34.71 -15.75
CA GLU A 106 -26.86 34.61 -16.99
C GLU A 106 -28.35 34.39 -16.71
N LEU A 107 -28.68 33.49 -15.77
CA LEU A 107 -30.07 33.24 -15.34
C LEU A 107 -30.71 34.49 -14.74
N ARG A 108 -30.00 35.23 -13.88
CA ARG A 108 -30.50 36.49 -13.31
C ARG A 108 -30.77 37.54 -14.38
N ARG A 109 -29.91 37.64 -15.40
CA ARG A 109 -30.11 38.56 -16.53
C ARG A 109 -31.35 38.18 -17.33
N ALA A 110 -31.51 36.90 -17.66
CA ALA A 110 -32.66 36.39 -18.40
C ALA A 110 -33.99 36.60 -17.64
N LEU A 111 -33.99 36.38 -16.32
CA LEU A 111 -35.16 36.61 -15.48
C LEU A 111 -35.54 38.11 -15.43
N ASN A 112 -34.56 39.00 -15.35
CA ASN A 112 -34.80 40.44 -15.33
C ASN A 112 -35.27 40.96 -16.69
N SER A 113 -34.82 40.39 -17.81
CA SER A 113 -35.30 40.77 -19.14
C SER A 113 -36.72 40.31 -19.46
N GLN A 114 -37.25 39.31 -18.74
CA GLN A 114 -38.65 38.86 -18.88
C GLN A 114 -39.64 39.66 -18.01
N LYS A 115 -39.13 40.48 -17.08
CA LYS A 115 -39.95 41.30 -16.17
C LYS A 115 -40.14 42.74 -16.66
N VAL A 116 -39.60 43.08 -17.82
CA VAL A 116 -39.79 44.34 -18.56
C VAL A 116 -40.73 44.06 -19.71
#